data_AF-A0A933B7T9-F1
#
_entry.id   AF-A0A933B7T9-F1
#
_cell.length_a   1.000
_cell.length_b   1.000
_cell.length_c   1.000
_cell.angle_alpha   90.00
_cell.angle_beta   90.00
_cell.angle_gamma   90.00
#
_symmetry.space_group_name_H-M   'P 1'
#
loop_
_entity.id
_entity.type
_entity.pdbx_description
1 polymer ?
#
loop_
_entity_poly.entity_id
_entity_poly.type
_entity_poly.pdbx_seq_one_letter_code
_entity_poly.pdbx_strand_id
1 'polypeptide(L)'
;MDPHPCFAYNSSLRFTRNTFGALALLAFFAQSQWFVFLLGLAMALAAVSLKYNLPYQLHDRFLKKWLRVPAEEPVAKDSGELSFAWAMGASFLLIPSLLFYLNRWPSLAWGLVVLDSLLLLLAGIAGACIASILYASLIKKWLIKEKKATPPENPNP
;
A
#
# COMPACT_ATOMS: atom_id res chain seq x y z
N MET A 1 19.47 -6.45 -13.26
CA MET A 1 18.08 -6.27 -12.82
C MET A 1 18.07 -5.07 -11.91
N ASP A 2 17.73 -3.91 -12.48
CA ASP A 2 17.77 -2.65 -11.75
C ASP A 2 16.76 -2.68 -10.59
N PRO A 3 17.17 -2.34 -9.36
CA PRO A 3 16.32 -2.39 -8.18
C PRO A 3 15.29 -1.25 -8.09
N HIS A 4 15.40 -0.25 -8.96
CA HIS A 4 14.61 1.00 -8.91
C HIS A 4 13.11 0.87 -9.22
N PRO A 5 12.63 0.11 -10.23
CA PRO A 5 11.21 0.07 -10.56
C PRO A 5 10.37 -0.67 -9.50
N CYS A 6 10.96 -1.67 -8.82
CA CYS A 6 10.27 -2.43 -7.77
C CYS A 6 10.02 -1.59 -6.50
N PHE A 7 10.92 -0.65 -6.21
CA PHE A 7 10.78 0.26 -5.06
C PHE A 7 9.64 1.27 -5.25
N ALA A 8 9.59 1.93 -6.41
CA ALA A 8 8.54 2.90 -6.75
C ALA A 8 7.15 2.24 -6.73
N TYR A 9 7.03 1.05 -7.32
CA TYR A 9 5.80 0.26 -7.34
C TYR A 9 5.29 -0.08 -5.93
N ASN A 10 6.17 -0.62 -5.07
CA ASN A 10 5.79 -1.04 -3.72
C ASN A 10 5.43 0.16 -2.83
N SER A 11 6.09 1.30 -3.03
CA SER A 11 5.76 2.55 -2.34
C SER A 11 4.37 3.08 -2.74
N SER A 12 4.08 3.16 -4.04
CA SER A 12 2.77 3.60 -4.56
C SER A 12 1.63 2.71 -4.08
N LEU A 13 1.86 1.40 -4.00
CA LEU A 13 0.86 0.46 -3.52
C LEU A 13 0.52 0.67 -2.03
N ARG A 14 1.53 0.89 -1.19
CA ARG A 14 1.35 1.17 0.24
C ARG A 14 0.63 2.49 0.46
N PHE A 15 1.01 3.52 -0.27
CA PHE A 15 0.32 4.81 -0.26
C PHE A 15 -1.15 4.65 -0.60
N THR A 16 -1.45 3.84 -1.61
CA THR A 16 -2.82 3.56 -2.04
C THR A 16 -3.61 2.85 -0.95
N ARG A 17 -3.07 1.78 -0.34
CA ARG A 17 -3.71 1.07 0.77
C ARG A 17 -3.97 1.95 1.99
N ASN A 18 -3.00 2.78 2.38
CA ASN A 18 -3.16 3.74 3.47
C ASN A 18 -4.23 4.79 3.14
N THR A 19 -4.26 5.27 1.90
CA THR A 19 -5.27 6.24 1.45
C THR A 19 -6.67 5.65 1.53
N PHE A 20 -6.87 4.42 1.04
CA PHE A 20 -8.16 3.73 1.15
C PHE A 20 -8.54 3.43 2.60
N GLY A 21 -7.59 2.95 3.42
CA GLY A 21 -7.84 2.71 4.84
C GLY A 21 -8.23 4.00 5.59
N ALA A 22 -7.55 5.11 5.31
CA ALA A 22 -7.88 6.42 5.89
C ALA A 22 -9.24 6.95 5.39
N LEU A 23 -9.55 6.79 4.11
CA LEU A 23 -10.86 7.15 3.54
C LEU A 23 -12.00 6.31 4.14
N ALA A 24 -11.79 5.01 4.35
CA ALA A 24 -12.76 4.13 5.00
C ALA A 24 -12.98 4.52 6.46
N LEU A 25 -11.91 4.90 7.17
CA LEU A 25 -12.00 5.41 8.54
C LEU A 25 -12.75 6.75 8.59
N LEU A 26 -12.48 7.65 7.65
CA LEU A 26 -13.23 8.91 7.50
C LEU A 26 -14.70 8.66 7.19
N ALA A 27 -15.02 7.68 6.35
CA ALA A 27 -16.39 7.27 6.06
C ALA A 27 -17.14 6.79 7.32
N PHE A 28 -16.44 6.04 8.19
CA PHE A 28 -16.95 5.62 9.49
C PHE A 28 -17.23 6.81 10.41
N PHE A 29 -16.31 7.77 10.53
CA PHE A 29 -16.53 8.98 11.35
C PHE A 29 -17.65 9.86 10.80
N ALA A 30 -17.75 9.99 9.48
CA ALA A 30 -18.82 10.73 8.82
C ALA A 30 -20.17 9.98 8.83
N GLN A 31 -20.19 8.72 9.27
CA GLN A 31 -21.36 7.83 9.23
C GLN A 31 -22.04 7.79 7.85
N SER A 32 -21.25 7.95 6.77
CA SER A 32 -21.77 8.08 5.41
C SER A 32 -21.76 6.75 4.66
N GLN A 33 -22.94 6.15 4.53
CA GLN A 33 -23.16 4.87 3.85
C GLN A 33 -22.75 4.93 2.37
N TRP A 34 -23.08 6.02 1.69
CA TRP A 34 -22.72 6.25 0.29
C TRP A 34 -21.21 6.23 0.07
N PHE A 35 -20.46 6.76 1.03
CA PHE A 35 -19.01 6.81 0.94
C PHE A 35 -18.40 5.40 1.02
N VAL A 36 -18.90 4.54 1.92
CA VAL A 36 -18.49 3.14 2.05
C VAL A 36 -18.75 2.37 0.75
N PHE A 37 -19.92 2.56 0.14
CA PHE A 37 -20.28 1.91 -1.12
C PHE A 37 -19.38 2.35 -2.28
N LEU A 38 -19.17 3.65 -2.45
CA LEU A 38 -18.28 4.18 -3.48
C LEU A 38 -16.83 3.68 -3.30
N LEU A 39 -16.37 3.57 -2.05
CA LEU A 39 -15.05 3.05 -1.73
C LEU A 39 -14.92 1.56 -2.09
N GLY A 40 -15.92 0.74 -1.72
CA GLY A 40 -15.98 -0.67 -2.09
C GLY A 40 -16.01 -0.88 -3.60
N LEU A 41 -16.75 -0.04 -4.34
CA LEU A 41 -16.78 -0.07 -5.80
C LEU A 41 -15.42 0.32 -6.40
N ALA A 42 -14.76 1.35 -5.86
CA ALA A 42 -13.43 1.75 -6.29
C ALA A 42 -12.39 0.63 -6.06
N MET A 43 -12.48 -0.09 -4.94
CA MET A 43 -11.62 -1.26 -4.67
C MET A 43 -11.94 -2.44 -5.59
N ALA A 44 -13.21 -2.68 -5.92
CA ALA A 44 -13.60 -3.70 -6.88
C ALA A 44 -13.04 -3.41 -8.28
N LEU A 45 -13.09 -2.15 -8.72
CA LEU A 45 -12.45 -1.72 -9.97
C LEU A 45 -10.93 -1.89 -9.92
N ALA A 46 -10.30 -1.58 -8.79
CA ALA A 46 -8.87 -1.81 -8.57
C ALA A 46 -8.48 -3.30 -8.62
N ALA A 47 -9.41 -4.20 -8.26
CA ALA A 47 -9.22 -5.64 -8.40
C ALA A 47 -9.23 -6.10 -9.87
N VAL A 48 -10.10 -5.52 -10.71
CA VAL A 48 -10.15 -5.86 -12.14
C VAL A 48 -8.92 -5.33 -12.88
N SER A 49 -8.49 -4.10 -12.59
CA SER A 49 -7.24 -3.58 -13.12
C SER A 49 -6.65 -2.52 -12.22
N LEU A 50 -5.36 -2.64 -11.94
CA LEU A 50 -4.60 -1.61 -11.25
C LEU A 50 -4.59 -0.27 -12.00
N LYS A 51 -4.87 -0.29 -13.31
CA LYS A 51 -5.06 0.93 -14.12
C LYS A 51 -6.25 1.76 -13.65
N TYR A 52 -7.29 1.20 -13.05
CA TYR A 52 -8.43 1.99 -12.56
C TYR A 52 -8.21 2.59 -11.18
N ASN A 53 -7.07 2.30 -10.55
CA ASN A 53 -6.78 2.78 -9.21
C ASN A 53 -6.23 4.22 -9.26
N LEU A 54 -7.12 5.20 -9.11
CA LEU A 54 -6.83 6.64 -9.15
C LEU A 54 -5.67 7.07 -8.23
N PRO A 55 -5.66 6.76 -6.91
CA PRO A 55 -4.57 7.16 -6.03
C PRO A 55 -3.22 6.53 -6.43
N TYR A 56 -3.24 5.31 -6.97
CA TYR A 56 -2.04 4.64 -7.49
C TYR A 56 -1.49 5.38 -8.72
N GLN A 57 -2.33 5.70 -9.70
CA GLN A 57 -1.90 6.45 -10.89
C GLN A 57 -1.36 7.84 -10.55
N LEU A 58 -2.01 8.54 -9.61
CA LEU A 58 -1.62 9.89 -9.25
C LEU A 58 -0.26 9.91 -8.58
N HIS A 59 -0.03 8.96 -7.65
CA HIS A 59 1.25 8.79 -6.97
C HIS A 59 2.36 8.33 -7.93
N ASP A 60 2.08 7.37 -8.83
CA ASP A 60 3.05 6.89 -9.83
C ASP A 60 3.48 8.01 -10.80
N ARG A 61 2.53 8.80 -11.31
CA ARG A 61 2.84 9.96 -12.17
C ARG A 61 3.65 11.01 -11.42
N PHE A 62 3.32 11.27 -10.15
CA PHE A 62 4.06 12.24 -9.34
C PHE A 62 5.50 11.76 -9.09
N LEU A 63 5.70 10.50 -8.70
CA LEU A 63 7.03 9.90 -8.50
C LEU A 63 7.85 9.90 -9.80
N LYS A 64 7.25 9.51 -10.94
CA LYS A 64 7.93 9.50 -12.24
C LYS A 64 8.37 10.90 -12.66
N LYS A 65 7.51 11.91 -12.47
CA LYS A 65 7.86 13.31 -12.74
C LYS A 65 8.98 13.81 -11.84
N TRP A 66 9.01 13.37 -10.58
CA TRP A 66 9.96 13.85 -9.59
C TRP A 66 11.33 13.15 -9.67
N LEU A 67 11.37 11.84 -9.93
CA LEU A 67 12.62 11.06 -10.03
C LEU A 67 13.21 10.98 -11.44
N ARG A 68 12.57 11.56 -12.47
CA ARG A 68 13.00 11.49 -13.89
C ARG A 68 13.29 10.07 -14.39
N VAL A 69 12.59 9.07 -13.84
CA VAL A 69 12.74 7.66 -14.28
C VAL A 69 11.94 7.50 -15.58
N PRO A 70 12.50 6.90 -16.64
CA PRO A 70 11.75 6.62 -17.87
C PRO A 70 10.50 5.80 -17.53
N ALA A 71 9.42 6.05 -18.26
CA ALA A 71 8.14 5.40 -18.09
C ALA A 71 8.22 3.92 -18.50
N GLU A 72 8.95 3.11 -17.74
CA GLU A 72 8.89 1.67 -17.88
C GLU A 72 7.50 1.22 -17.42
N GLU A 73 6.92 0.30 -18.21
CA GLU A 73 5.65 -0.33 -17.88
C GLU A 73 5.74 -0.88 -16.46
N PRO A 74 4.75 -0.60 -15.59
CA PRO A 74 4.81 -1.06 -14.20
C PRO A 74 5.06 -2.56 -14.23
N VAL A 75 6.22 -2.95 -13.70
CA VAL A 75 6.69 -4.34 -13.61
C VAL A 75 5.48 -5.21 -13.32
N ALA A 76 5.22 -6.17 -14.20
CA ALA A 76 4.18 -7.17 -14.08
C ALA A 76 4.45 -8.04 -12.85
N LYS A 77 4.27 -7.46 -11.67
CA LYS A 77 4.21 -8.19 -10.42
C LYS A 77 2.86 -8.88 -10.45
N ASP A 78 2.89 -10.22 -10.41
CA ASP A 78 1.75 -11.12 -10.58
C ASP A 78 0.43 -10.47 -10.21
N SER A 79 -0.33 -10.10 -11.25
CA SER A 79 -1.57 -9.34 -11.14
C SER A 79 -2.60 -10.06 -10.28
N GLY A 80 -2.48 -11.39 -10.14
CA GLY A 80 -3.38 -12.26 -9.38
C GLY A 80 -3.35 -12.05 -7.87
N GLU A 81 -2.18 -11.99 -7.24
CA GLU A 81 -2.12 -11.82 -5.77
C GLU A 81 -2.64 -10.46 -5.34
N LEU A 82 -2.33 -9.45 -6.15
CA LEU A 82 -2.71 -8.08 -5.89
C LEU A 82 -4.20 -7.83 -6.15
N SER A 83 -4.73 -8.36 -7.26
CA SER A 83 -6.15 -8.32 -7.57
C SER A 83 -6.96 -9.06 -6.51
N PHE A 84 -6.46 -10.20 -6.02
CA PHE A 84 -7.07 -10.94 -4.93
C PHE A 84 -7.15 -10.10 -3.65
N ALA A 85 -6.06 -9.42 -3.26
CA ALA A 85 -6.07 -8.55 -2.09
C ALA A 85 -7.07 -7.38 -2.22
N TRP A 86 -7.16 -6.77 -3.40
CA TRP A 86 -8.17 -5.72 -3.67
C TRP A 86 -9.59 -6.26 -3.72
N ALA A 87 -9.80 -7.45 -4.28
CA ALA A 87 -11.10 -8.13 -4.34
C ALA A 87 -11.60 -8.52 -2.94
N MET A 88 -10.69 -9.01 -2.08
CA MET A 88 -10.98 -9.29 -0.68
C MET A 88 -11.37 -8.01 0.06
N GLY A 89 -10.59 -6.93 -0.05
CA GLY A 89 -10.98 -5.66 0.59
C GLY A 89 -12.31 -5.09 0.04
N ALA A 90 -12.55 -5.24 -1.26
CA ALA A 90 -13.82 -4.84 -1.86
C ALA A 90 -15.01 -5.64 -1.30
N SER A 91 -14.87 -6.96 -1.10
CA SER A 91 -15.94 -7.77 -0.50
C SER A 91 -16.21 -7.35 0.95
N PHE A 92 -15.16 -7.04 1.72
CA PHE A 92 -15.27 -6.52 3.09
C PHE A 92 -15.96 -5.16 3.19
N LEU A 93 -16.01 -4.34 2.13
CA LEU A 93 -16.76 -3.08 2.09
C LEU A 93 -18.15 -3.20 1.44
N LEU A 94 -18.30 -4.07 0.44
CA LEU A 94 -19.56 -4.28 -0.26
C LEU A 94 -20.57 -5.07 0.58
N ILE A 95 -20.12 -6.04 1.38
CA ILE A 95 -20.98 -6.79 2.33
C ILE A 95 -21.63 -5.84 3.35
N PRO A 96 -20.88 -4.98 4.08
CA PRO A 96 -21.49 -3.98 4.96
C PRO A 96 -22.36 -2.98 4.22
N SER A 97 -22.00 -2.59 2.99
CA SER A 97 -22.86 -1.73 2.15
C SER A 97 -24.23 -2.39 1.88
N LEU A 98 -24.25 -3.69 1.60
CA LEU A 98 -25.49 -4.44 1.41
C LEU A 98 -26.29 -4.57 2.71
N LEU A 99 -25.61 -4.78 3.85
CA LEU A 99 -26.22 -4.80 5.18
C LEU A 99 -26.87 -3.45 5.55
N PHE A 100 -26.26 -2.33 5.16
CA PHE A 100 -26.86 -1.00 5.30
C PHE A 100 -28.10 -0.84 4.44
N TYR A 101 -28.06 -1.31 3.18
CA TYR A 101 -29.21 -1.26 2.28
C TYR A 101 -30.41 -2.05 2.80
N LEU A 102 -30.16 -3.24 3.38
CA LEU A 102 -31.20 -4.09 3.97
C LEU A 102 -31.63 -3.64 5.38
N ASN A 103 -30.96 -2.64 5.94
CA ASN A 103 -31.12 -2.13 7.30
C ASN A 103 -31.14 -3.24 8.38
N ARG A 104 -30.50 -4.38 8.10
CA ARG A 104 -30.73 -5.61 8.86
C ARG A 104 -29.86 -5.72 10.10
N TRP A 105 -28.66 -5.10 10.13
CA TRP A 105 -27.78 -4.95 11.32
C TRP A 105 -26.73 -3.83 11.11
N PRO A 106 -27.05 -2.55 11.38
CA PRO A 106 -26.15 -1.44 11.10
C PRO A 106 -24.87 -1.46 11.97
N SER A 107 -24.96 -1.90 13.23
CA SER A 107 -23.79 -1.96 14.12
C SER A 107 -22.73 -2.94 13.64
N LEU A 108 -23.16 -4.08 13.08
CA LEU A 108 -22.25 -5.10 12.56
C LEU A 108 -21.60 -4.62 11.26
N ALA A 109 -22.35 -3.94 10.40
CA ALA A 109 -21.82 -3.34 9.18
C ALA A 109 -20.72 -2.30 9.47
N TRP A 110 -20.94 -1.40 10.44
CA TRP A 110 -19.92 -0.46 10.87
C TRP A 110 -18.69 -1.14 11.46
N GLY A 111 -18.88 -2.22 12.25
CA GLY A 111 -17.77 -3.02 12.77
C GLY A 111 -16.89 -3.60 11.67
N LEU A 112 -17.49 -4.10 10.58
CA LEU A 112 -16.76 -4.60 9.41
C LEU A 112 -15.98 -3.49 8.68
N VAL A 113 -16.56 -2.30 8.52
CA VAL A 113 -15.87 -1.16 7.89
C VAL A 113 -14.63 -0.75 8.69
N VAL A 114 -14.74 -0.71 10.03
CA VAL A 114 -13.59 -0.39 10.90
C VAL A 114 -12.53 -1.49 10.82
N LEU A 115 -12.95 -2.75 10.83
CA LEU A 115 -12.04 -3.89 10.70
C LEU A 115 -11.26 -3.83 9.37
N ASP A 116 -11.94 -3.60 8.26
CA ASP A 116 -11.31 -3.46 6.94
C ASP A 116 -10.35 -2.27 6.88
N SER A 117 -10.76 -1.12 7.44
CA SER A 117 -9.91 0.07 7.55
C SER A 117 -8.60 -0.23 8.29
N LEU A 118 -8.68 -0.93 9.42
CA LEU A 118 -7.53 -1.34 10.22
C LEU A 118 -6.64 -2.32 9.44
N LEU A 119 -7.21 -3.29 8.73
CA LEU A 119 -6.46 -4.24 7.90
C LEU A 119 -5.71 -3.52 6.77
N LEU A 120 -6.35 -2.55 6.10
CA LEU A 120 -5.74 -1.73 5.04
C LEU A 120 -4.57 -0.88 5.56
N LEU A 121 -4.75 -0.21 6.69
CA LEU A 121 -3.71 0.56 7.37
C LEU A 121 -2.55 -0.34 7.82
N LEU A 122 -2.86 -1.49 8.42
CA LEU A 122 -1.86 -2.46 8.86
C LEU A 122 -1.06 -3.01 7.67
N ALA A 123 -1.72 -3.31 6.55
CA ALA A 123 -1.06 -3.76 5.33
C ALA A 123 -0.14 -2.70 4.72
N GLY A 124 -0.45 -1.41 4.86
CA GLY A 124 0.44 -0.33 4.45
C GLY A 124 1.63 -0.13 5.39
N ILE A 125 1.40 -0.18 6.71
CA ILE A 125 2.45 -0.01 7.74
C ILE A 125 3.40 -1.20 7.80
N ALA A 126 2.90 -2.44 7.70
CA ALA A 126 3.72 -3.65 7.67
C ALA A 126 4.75 -3.61 6.52
N GLY A 127 4.34 -3.06 5.37
CA GLY A 127 5.26 -2.78 4.27
C GLY A 127 6.38 -1.82 4.68
N ALA A 128 6.04 -0.70 5.32
CA ALA A 128 7.02 0.29 5.78
C ALA A 128 8.03 -0.33 6.77
N CYS A 129 7.56 -1.16 7.70
CA CYS A 129 8.41 -1.84 8.69
C CYS A 129 9.45 -2.75 8.03
N ILE A 130 9.06 -3.55 7.04
CA ILE A 130 9.99 -4.42 6.28
C ILE A 130 11.04 -3.58 5.53
N ALA A 131 10.64 -2.43 4.99
CA ALA A 131 11.57 -1.53 4.29
C ALA A 131 12.61 -0.92 5.25
N SER A 132 12.21 -0.54 6.45
CA SER A 132 13.13 -0.03 7.49
C SER A 132 14.13 -1.08 7.93
N ILE A 133 13.70 -2.35 8.10
CA ILE A 133 14.60 -3.46 8.44
C ILE A 133 15.61 -3.72 7.32
N LEU A 134 15.16 -3.73 6.06
CA LEU A 134 16.04 -3.88 4.90
C LEU A 134 17.07 -2.75 4.83
N TYR A 135 16.65 -1.50 5.03
CA TYR A 135 17.54 -0.34 5.03
C TYR A 135 18.58 -0.42 6.17
N ALA A 136 18.16 -0.76 7.38
CA ALA A 136 19.07 -0.99 8.51
C ALA A 136 20.07 -2.12 8.26
N SER A 137 19.64 -3.20 7.59
CA SER A 137 20.51 -4.32 7.23
C SER A 137 21.53 -3.97 6.14
N LEU A 138 21.15 -3.13 5.17
CA LEU A 138 22.02 -2.66 4.09
C LEU A 138 23.06 -1.65 4.61
N ILE A 139 22.65 -0.73 5.49
CA ILE A 139 23.58 0.19 6.17
C ILE A 139 24.60 -0.60 7.01
N LYS A 140 24.15 -1.61 7.76
CA LYS A 140 25.08 -2.48 8.51
C LYS A 140 26.10 -3.14 7.57
N LYS A 141 25.68 -3.67 6.42
CA LYS A 141 26.61 -4.27 5.44
C LYS A 141 27.60 -3.25 4.86
N TRP A 142 27.16 -2.02 4.58
CA TRP A 142 28.02 -0.94 4.10
C TRP A 142 29.04 -0.50 5.16
N LEU A 143 28.63 -0.33 6.41
CA LEU A 143 29.52 0.03 7.52
C LEU A 143 30.56 -1.05 7.82
N ILE A 144 30.21 -2.33 7.66
CA ILE A 144 31.16 -3.45 7.80
C ILE A 144 32.16 -3.48 6.63
N LYS A 145 31.74 -3.07 5.43
CA LYS A 145 32.62 -2.97 4.26
C LYS A 145 33.64 -1.84 4.41
N GLU A 146 33.23 -0.69 4.91
CA GLU A 146 34.11 0.44 5.26
C GLU A 146 35.17 0.06 6.32
N LYS A 147 34.76 -0.65 7.38
CA LYS A 147 35.69 -1.13 8.43
C LYS A 147 36.72 -2.15 7.95
N LYS A 148 36.50 -2.83 6.82
CA LYS A 148 37.48 -3.75 6.21
C LYS A 148 38.42 -3.05 5.23
N ALA A 149 38.10 -1.84 4.80
CA ALA A 149 38.89 -1.07 3.83
C ALA A 149 39.91 -0.12 4.49
N THR A 150 39.86 0.04 5.82
CA THR A 150 40.88 0.76 6.60
C THR A 150 41.95 -0.24 7.06
N PRO A 151 43.16 -0.27 6.47
CA PRO A 151 44.26 -1.08 6.97
C PRO A 151 44.71 -0.56 8.34
N PRO A 152 45.25 -1.42 9.23
CA PRO A 152 45.74 -0.99 10.53
C PRO A 152 46.84 0.06 10.33
N GLU A 153 46.61 1.23 10.94
CA GLU A 153 47.60 2.28 11.10
C GLU A 153 48.86 1.67 11.73
N ASN A 154 49.94 1.67 10.96
CA ASN A 154 51.23 1.12 11.31
C ASN A 154 51.78 1.87 12.54
N PRO A 155 51.91 1.25 13.73
CA PRO A 155 52.64 1.87 14.81
C PRO A 155 54.11 1.60 14.57
N ASN A 156 54.81 2.57 13.98
CA ASN A 156 56.27 2.61 13.97
C ASN A 156 56.72 4.05 14.21
N PRO A 157 57.92 4.28 14.79
CA PRO A 157 59.04 3.34 14.91
C PRO A 157 59.36 2.86 16.33
#